data_AF-A0A8T7FPQ1-F1
#
_entry.id   AF-A0A8T7FPQ1-F1
#
_cell.length_a   1.000
_cell.length_b   1.000
_cell.length_c   1.000
_cell.angle_alpha   90.00
_cell.angle_beta   90.00
_cell.angle_gamma   90.00
#
_symmetry.space_group_name_H-M   'P 1'
#
loop_
_entity.id
_entity.type
_entity.pdbx_description
1 polymer ?
#
loop_
_entity_poly.entity_id
_entity_poly.type
_entity_poly.pdbx_seq_one_letter_code
_entity_poly.pdbx_strand_id
1 'polypeptide(L)'
;MCGYATRLFKRLAGLHKMGLSVYRTSEATMSFSPFLSVNQPCGEALQWANQQLRKAGLRPMQTFDLHAARIGLQDCPCPHHGTEDCDCQMVVLLVYGRSAEPATLILHGNNGQTWLSFAESARAGSDPKLSAAIQKALDVTSLVTVPRNG
;
A
#
# COMPACT_ATOMS: atom_id res chain seq x y z
N MET A 1 3.98 -4.63 12.51
CA MET A 1 3.01 -4.97 11.45
C MET A 1 1.61 -4.95 12.04
N CYS A 2 0.66 -4.23 11.44
CA CYS A 2 -0.74 -4.25 11.89
C CYS A 2 -1.36 -5.62 11.56
N GLY A 3 -1.69 -6.43 12.58
CA GLY A 3 -2.21 -7.80 12.42
C GLY A 3 -3.54 -7.94 11.66
N TYR A 4 -4.15 -6.83 11.25
CA TYR A 4 -5.38 -6.80 10.44
C TYR A 4 -5.16 -6.90 8.94
N ALA A 5 -4.03 -6.39 8.43
CA ALA A 5 -3.68 -6.52 7.01
C ALA A 5 -3.68 -8.00 6.57
N THR A 6 -3.17 -8.87 7.43
CA THR A 6 -3.08 -10.32 7.20
C THR A 6 -4.46 -11.01 7.16
N ARG A 7 -5.47 -10.49 7.88
CA ARG A 7 -6.81 -11.11 7.93
C ARG A 7 -7.71 -10.69 6.77
N LEU A 8 -7.59 -9.45 6.31
CA LEU A 8 -8.45 -8.93 5.24
C LEU A 8 -8.07 -9.51 3.86
N PHE A 9 -6.77 -9.67 3.59
CA PHE A 9 -6.31 -10.33 2.35
C PHE A 9 -6.73 -11.81 2.28
N LYS A 10 -6.81 -12.52 3.41
CA LYS A 10 -7.37 -13.88 3.46
C LYS A 10 -8.84 -13.94 3.02
N ARG A 11 -9.64 -12.89 3.25
CA ARG A 11 -11.05 -12.82 2.79
C ARG A 11 -11.17 -12.51 1.30
N LEU A 12 -10.30 -11.67 0.75
CA LEU A 12 -10.32 -11.31 -0.68
C LEU A 12 -9.76 -12.43 -1.57
N ALA A 13 -8.75 -13.18 -1.11
CA ALA A 13 -8.23 -14.36 -1.83
C ALA A 13 -9.10 -15.63 -1.68
N GLY A 14 -10.06 -15.63 -0.75
CA GLY A 14 -10.87 -16.81 -0.40
C GLY A 14 -12.17 -16.99 -1.19
N LEU A 15 -12.53 -16.09 -2.11
CA LEU A 15 -13.80 -16.16 -2.85
C LEU A 15 -13.77 -17.02 -4.12
N HIS A 16 -12.68 -17.74 -4.38
CA HIS A 16 -12.59 -18.64 -5.53
C HIS A 16 -11.91 -19.96 -5.16
N LYS A 17 -12.59 -20.82 -4.39
CA LYS A 17 -12.55 -22.30 -4.51
C LYS A 17 -13.33 -22.96 -3.36
N MET A 18 -14.53 -23.46 -3.69
CA MET A 18 -15.06 -24.67 -3.07
C MET A 18 -14.08 -25.81 -3.38
N GLY A 19 -13.51 -26.45 -2.36
CA GLY A 19 -12.59 -27.56 -2.55
C GLY A 19 -11.68 -27.74 -1.35
N LEU A 20 -12.09 -28.63 -0.45
CA LEU A 20 -11.41 -29.03 0.78
C LEU A 20 -9.93 -29.38 0.51
N SER A 21 -9.00 -28.60 1.04
CA SER A 21 -7.64 -29.06 1.35
C SER A 21 -7.08 -28.21 2.48
N VAL A 22 -6.71 -28.87 3.57
CA VAL A 22 -6.16 -28.28 4.79
C VAL A 22 -4.78 -27.73 4.47
N TYR A 23 -4.70 -26.46 4.08
CA TYR A 23 -3.41 -25.78 3.97
C TYR A 23 -2.92 -25.40 5.37
N ARG A 24 -1.92 -26.17 5.81
CA ARG A 24 -0.98 -25.85 6.88
C ARG A 24 -0.70 -24.35 6.89
N THR A 25 -1.17 -23.65 7.92
CA THR A 25 -0.86 -22.24 8.17
C THR A 25 0.60 -22.10 8.57
N SER A 26 1.51 -22.09 7.60
CA SER A 26 2.76 -21.35 7.78
C SER A 26 2.39 -19.87 7.74
N GLU A 27 2.71 -19.14 8.81
CA GLU A 27 2.66 -17.68 8.84
C GLU A 27 3.50 -17.16 7.67
N ALA A 28 2.83 -16.82 6.56
CA ALA A 28 3.47 -16.06 5.51
C ALA A 28 3.74 -14.66 6.09
N THR A 29 4.94 -14.47 6.63
CA THR A 29 5.52 -13.16 6.89
C THR A 29 5.58 -12.47 5.52
N MET A 30 4.56 -11.67 5.20
CA MET A 30 4.62 -10.77 4.04
C MET A 30 5.74 -9.77 4.32
N SER A 31 6.88 -9.97 3.68
CA SER A 31 7.99 -9.04 3.74
C SER A 31 7.68 -7.88 2.79
N PHE A 32 7.14 -6.79 3.36
CA PHE A 32 7.03 -5.54 2.62
C PHE A 32 8.40 -4.86 2.64
N SER A 33 9.20 -5.10 1.60
CA SER A 33 10.43 -4.35 1.41
C SER A 33 10.10 -3.03 0.71
N PRO A 34 10.15 -1.88 1.42
CA PRO A 34 9.85 -0.61 0.80
C PRO A 34 10.91 -0.27 -0.23
N PHE A 35 10.48 0.25 -1.38
CA PHE A 35 11.37 0.76 -2.41
C PHE A 35 11.49 2.28 -2.36
N LEU A 36 10.56 2.95 -1.65
CA LEU A 36 10.57 4.40 -1.48
C LEU A 36 10.02 4.77 -0.09
N SER A 37 10.60 5.80 0.52
CA SER A 37 10.08 6.46 1.71
C SER A 37 9.90 7.94 1.43
N VAL A 38 8.76 8.50 1.83
CA VAL A 38 8.45 9.94 1.73
C VAL A 38 8.15 10.51 3.12
N ASN A 39 8.70 11.69 3.42
CA ASN A 39 8.49 12.37 4.70
C ASN A 39 7.17 13.17 4.68
N GLN A 40 6.06 12.47 4.42
CA GLN A 40 4.71 13.02 4.39
C GLN A 40 3.70 12.03 5.00
N PRO A 41 2.62 12.54 5.64
CA PRO A 41 1.49 11.72 6.07
C PRO A 41 0.89 10.91 4.91
N CYS A 42 0.29 9.76 5.22
CA CYS A 42 -0.18 8.82 4.19
C CYS A 42 -1.23 9.42 3.24
N GLY A 43 -2.08 10.33 3.72
CA GLY A 43 -3.04 11.04 2.87
C GLY A 43 -2.36 11.90 1.80
N GLU A 44 -1.34 12.67 2.18
CA GLU A 44 -0.56 13.51 1.26
C GLU A 44 0.26 12.65 0.29
N ALA A 45 0.95 11.62 0.82
CA ALA A 45 1.70 10.67 0.03
C ALA A 45 0.81 9.93 -0.99
N LEU A 46 -0.43 9.61 -0.62
CA LEU A 46 -1.41 8.99 -1.52
C LEU A 46 -1.83 9.94 -2.65
N GLN A 47 -2.11 11.21 -2.34
CA GLN A 47 -2.45 12.21 -3.36
C GLN A 47 -1.28 12.41 -4.34
N TRP A 48 -0.08 12.57 -3.80
CA TRP A 48 1.15 12.67 -4.60
C TRP A 48 1.36 11.44 -5.48
N ALA A 49 1.28 10.22 -4.92
CA ALA A 49 1.48 8.99 -5.67
C ALA A 49 0.44 8.84 -6.79
N ASN A 50 -0.83 9.11 -6.51
CA ASN A 50 -1.89 9.10 -7.52
C ASN A 50 -1.60 10.08 -8.66
N GLN A 51 -1.14 11.29 -8.34
CA GLN A 51 -0.81 12.31 -9.33
C GLN A 51 0.36 11.85 -10.22
N GLN A 52 1.45 11.37 -9.62
CA GLN A 52 2.64 10.94 -10.37
C GLN A 52 2.34 9.73 -11.28
N LEU A 53 1.62 8.74 -10.75
CA LEU A 53 1.22 7.57 -11.53
C LEU A 53 0.33 7.96 -12.72
N ARG A 54 -0.65 8.84 -12.51
CA ARG A 54 -1.52 9.34 -13.60
C ARG A 54 -0.74 10.14 -14.63
N LYS A 55 0.19 11.00 -14.23
CA LYS A 55 1.10 11.73 -15.13
C LYS A 55 1.94 10.79 -15.99
N ALA A 56 2.34 9.65 -15.44
CA ALA A 56 3.06 8.60 -16.18
C ALA A 56 2.15 7.72 -17.08
N GLY A 57 0.86 8.03 -17.18
CA GLY A 57 -0.11 7.25 -17.96
C GLY A 57 -0.53 5.93 -17.29
N LEU A 58 -0.23 5.76 -16.00
CA LEU A 58 -0.67 4.61 -15.21
C LEU A 58 -2.02 4.92 -14.55
N ARG A 59 -2.78 3.86 -14.27
CA ARG A 59 -4.12 3.98 -13.69
C ARG A 59 -4.13 3.40 -12.27
N PRO A 60 -3.92 4.22 -11.24
CA PRO A 60 -4.06 3.78 -9.86
C PRO A 60 -5.54 3.66 -9.48
N MET A 61 -5.88 2.55 -8.84
CA MET A 61 -7.21 2.27 -8.28
C MET A 61 -7.05 1.88 -6.82
N GLN A 62 -7.62 2.68 -5.92
CA GLN A 62 -7.62 2.38 -4.50
C GLN A 62 -8.61 1.26 -4.20
N THR A 63 -8.13 0.21 -3.57
CA THR A 63 -8.92 -1.01 -3.26
C THR A 63 -9.06 -1.26 -1.77
N PHE A 64 -8.20 -0.63 -0.96
CA PHE A 64 -8.29 -0.71 0.49
C PHE A 64 -7.80 0.58 1.13
N ASP A 65 -8.49 0.99 2.19
CA ASP A 65 -8.07 2.05 3.11
C ASP A 65 -8.36 1.61 4.54
N LEU A 66 -7.30 1.48 5.33
CA LEU A 66 -7.39 1.11 6.72
C LEU A 66 -8.14 2.15 7.54
N HIS A 67 -8.02 3.44 7.21
CA HIS A 67 -8.73 4.49 7.93
C HIS A 67 -10.25 4.30 7.78
N ALA A 68 -10.73 4.12 6.55
CA ALA A 68 -12.15 3.84 6.29
C ALA A 68 -12.61 2.51 6.92
N ALA A 69 -11.79 1.47 6.86
CA ALA A 69 -12.12 0.16 7.43
C ALA A 69 -12.17 0.15 8.96
N ARG A 70 -11.47 1.08 9.63
CA ARG A 70 -11.42 1.20 11.09
C ARG A 70 -12.65 1.87 11.71
N ILE A 71 -13.46 2.59 10.94
CA ILE A 71 -14.63 3.32 11.44
C ILE A 71 -15.64 2.40 12.19
N GLY A 72 -15.50 1.06 12.09
CA GLY A 72 -16.27 0.09 12.88
C GLY A 72 -15.48 -0.92 13.73
N LEU A 73 -14.16 -0.73 13.95
CA LEU A 73 -13.32 -1.71 14.66
C LEU A 73 -12.63 -1.11 15.90
N GLN A 74 -12.88 -1.73 17.06
CA GLN A 74 -12.45 -1.25 18.38
C GLN A 74 -11.08 -1.82 18.85
N ASP A 75 -10.57 -2.87 18.18
CA ASP A 75 -9.39 -3.62 18.64
C ASP A 75 -8.22 -3.54 17.64
N CYS A 76 -7.72 -2.35 17.32
CA CYS A 76 -6.46 -2.24 16.59
C CYS A 76 -5.27 -2.25 17.57
N PRO A 77 -4.24 -3.10 17.38
CA PRO A 77 -3.06 -3.17 18.26
C PRO A 77 -2.07 -2.02 18.04
N CYS A 78 -2.54 -0.84 17.62
CA CYS A 78 -1.69 0.34 17.56
C CYS A 78 -1.51 0.86 19.00
N PRO A 79 -0.29 1.17 19.47
CA PRO A 79 -0.07 1.67 20.83
C PRO A 79 -0.86 2.95 21.15
N HIS A 80 -1.16 3.73 20.12
CA HIS A 80 -1.93 4.97 20.19
C HIS A 80 -3.38 4.81 19.72
N HIS A 81 -3.87 3.57 19.56
CA HIS A 81 -5.20 3.34 19.00
C HIS A 81 -6.29 4.10 19.75
N GLY A 82 -7.11 4.84 19.02
CA GLY A 82 -8.21 5.62 19.59
C GLY A 82 -7.80 6.99 20.14
N THR A 83 -6.51 7.36 20.07
CA THR A 83 -6.04 8.73 20.36
C THR A 83 -5.81 9.51 19.07
N GLU A 84 -5.73 10.84 19.18
CA GLU A 84 -5.36 11.73 18.08
C GLU A 84 -3.93 11.47 17.56
N ASP A 85 -3.12 10.70 18.29
CA ASP A 85 -1.73 10.36 17.95
C ASP A 85 -1.59 9.12 17.06
N CYS A 86 -2.68 8.38 16.81
CA CYS A 86 -2.64 7.22 15.91
C CYS A 86 -2.70 7.64 14.44
N ASP A 87 -1.54 7.87 13.85
CA ASP A 87 -1.40 8.17 12.42
C ASP A 87 -1.10 6.94 11.53
N CYS A 88 -1.05 5.75 12.13
CA CYS A 88 -0.83 4.49 11.42
C CYS A 88 -1.88 4.29 10.32
N GLN A 89 -1.50 4.33 9.04
CA GLN A 89 -2.40 4.11 7.91
C GLN A 89 -1.86 3.07 6.94
N MET A 90 -2.75 2.33 6.28
CA MET A 90 -2.39 1.46 5.17
C MET A 90 -3.40 1.66 4.05
N VAL A 91 -2.88 1.94 2.85
CA VAL A 91 -3.67 2.06 1.63
C VAL A 91 -3.13 1.08 0.61
N VAL A 92 -4.03 0.37 -0.08
CA VAL A 92 -3.67 -0.54 -1.18
C VAL A 92 -4.18 0.02 -2.48
N LEU A 93 -3.26 0.20 -3.43
CA LEU A 93 -3.53 0.56 -4.81
C LEU A 93 -3.29 -0.64 -5.73
N LEU A 94 -4.24 -0.91 -6.60
CA LEU A 94 -3.98 -1.64 -7.84
C LEU A 94 -3.56 -0.64 -8.90
N VAL A 95 -2.38 -0.79 -9.45
CA VAL A 95 -1.86 0.11 -10.48
C VAL A 95 -1.84 -0.63 -11.80
N TYR A 96 -2.66 -0.17 -12.74
CA TYR A 96 -2.75 -0.76 -14.07
C TYR A 96 -1.87 0.00 -15.06
N GLY A 97 -1.10 -0.76 -15.85
CA GLY A 97 -0.43 -0.28 -17.05
C GLY A 97 -1.25 -0.59 -18.31
N ARG A 98 -0.54 -0.94 -19.38
CA ARG A 98 -1.13 -1.44 -20.65
C ARG A 98 -1.54 -2.91 -20.57
N SER A 99 -0.85 -3.71 -19.76
CA SER A 99 -1.22 -5.09 -19.44
C SER A 99 -2.52 -5.14 -18.62
N ALA A 100 -3.23 -6.26 -18.71
CA ALA A 100 -4.43 -6.53 -17.91
C ALA A 100 -4.10 -6.76 -16.43
N GLU A 101 -2.91 -7.28 -16.11
CA GLU A 101 -2.52 -7.59 -14.74
C GLU A 101 -1.97 -6.35 -14.01
N PRO A 102 -2.59 -5.91 -12.90
CA PRO A 102 -2.11 -4.78 -12.13
C PRO A 102 -0.97 -5.16 -11.19
N ALA A 103 -0.10 -4.20 -10.88
CA ALA A 103 0.78 -4.30 -9.73
C ALA A 103 0.03 -3.87 -8.47
N THR A 104 0.28 -4.55 -7.35
CA THR A 104 -0.25 -4.14 -6.04
C THR A 104 0.78 -3.28 -5.32
N LEU A 105 0.45 -2.01 -5.12
CA LEU A 105 1.25 -1.02 -4.39
C LEU A 105 0.61 -0.77 -3.02
N ILE A 106 1.43 -0.82 -1.98
CA ILE A 106 1.03 -0.61 -0.59
C ILE A 106 1.70 0.65 -0.10
N LEU A 107 0.89 1.60 0.38
CA LEU A 107 1.32 2.76 1.13
C LEU A 107 1.09 2.46 2.60
N HIS A 108 2.14 2.52 3.40
CA HIS A 108 2.08 2.35 4.84
C HIS A 108 2.57 3.63 5.50
N GLY A 109 1.71 4.33 6.23
CA GLY A 109 2.03 5.56 6.95
C GLY A 109 2.18 5.31 8.44
N ASN A 110 3.18 5.94 9.06
CA ASN A 110 3.37 6.02 10.50
C ASN A 110 4.34 7.16 10.85
N ASN A 111 4.07 7.88 11.93
CA ASN A 111 4.85 9.01 12.43
C ASN A 111 5.17 10.08 11.37
N GLY A 112 4.17 10.48 10.58
CA GLY A 112 4.33 11.49 9.52
C GLY A 112 5.18 11.04 8.32
N GLN A 113 5.62 9.77 8.28
CA GLN A 113 6.36 9.18 7.18
C GLN A 113 5.52 8.10 6.49
N THR A 114 5.67 7.97 5.17
CA THR A 114 5.00 6.93 4.38
C THR A 114 6.00 6.12 3.59
N TRP A 115 5.91 4.79 3.71
CA TRP A 115 6.69 3.84 2.94
C TRP A 115 5.85 3.23 1.83
N LEU A 116 6.42 3.15 0.63
CA LEU A 116 5.81 2.55 -0.54
C LEU A 116 6.49 1.21 -0.84
N SER A 117 5.69 0.15 -0.92
CA SER A 117 6.14 -1.23 -1.14
C SER A 117 5.28 -1.92 -2.18
N PHE A 118 5.84 -2.86 -2.94
CA PHE A 118 5.02 -3.81 -3.69
C PHE A 118 4.57 -4.95 -2.78
N ALA A 119 3.38 -5.50 -3.00
CA ALA A 119 3.03 -6.77 -2.36
C ALA A 119 3.91 -7.89 -2.93
N GLU A 120 4.56 -8.67 -2.04
CA GLU A 120 5.56 -9.67 -2.40
C GLU A 120 5.00 -10.78 -3.31
N SER A 121 3.78 -11.24 -3.06
CA SER A 121 3.07 -12.17 -3.95
C SER A 121 2.62 -11.53 -5.27
N ALA A 122 2.41 -10.21 -5.28
CA ALA A 122 2.12 -9.48 -6.51
C ALA A 122 3.37 -9.32 -7.36
N ARG A 123 4.59 -9.22 -6.79
CA ARG A 123 5.82 -9.22 -7.60
C ARG A 123 6.02 -10.51 -8.41
N ALA A 124 5.56 -11.64 -7.88
CA ALA A 124 5.60 -12.91 -8.60
C ALA A 124 4.60 -12.98 -9.79
N GLY A 125 3.53 -12.15 -9.78
CA GLY A 125 2.54 -12.07 -10.86
C GLY A 125 2.47 -10.72 -11.61
N SER A 126 3.22 -9.71 -11.18
CA SER A 126 3.22 -8.38 -11.79
C SER A 126 4.31 -8.32 -12.84
N ASP A 127 3.97 -7.81 -14.02
CA ASP A 127 4.94 -7.52 -15.07
C ASP A 127 6.10 -6.66 -14.50
N PRO A 128 7.36 -7.14 -14.56
CA PRO A 128 8.54 -6.38 -14.12
C PRO A 128 8.64 -5.00 -14.78
N LYS A 129 8.15 -4.85 -16.02
CA LYS A 129 8.10 -3.56 -16.72
C LYS A 129 7.13 -2.59 -16.06
N LEU A 130 5.99 -3.08 -15.57
CA LEU A 130 5.03 -2.28 -14.84
C LEU A 130 5.59 -1.83 -13.49
N SER A 131 6.24 -2.74 -12.76
CA SER A 131 6.92 -2.39 -11.51
C SER A 131 8.01 -1.33 -11.72
N ALA A 132 8.83 -1.47 -12.76
CA ALA A 132 9.85 -0.49 -13.11
C ALA A 132 9.24 0.86 -13.53
N ALA A 133 8.13 0.86 -14.28
CA ALA A 133 7.42 2.09 -14.65
C ALA A 133 6.83 2.80 -13.44
N ILE A 134 6.29 2.05 -12.47
CA ILE A 134 5.78 2.59 -11.20
C ILE A 134 6.92 3.20 -10.40
N GLN A 135 8.03 2.50 -10.24
CA GLN A 135 9.21 3.02 -9.53
C GLN A 135 9.72 4.30 -10.21
N LYS A 136 9.86 4.31 -11.54
CA LYS A 136 10.28 5.49 -12.29
C LYS A 136 9.31 6.67 -12.14
N ALA A 137 8.01 6.42 -12.12
CA ALA A 137 7.02 7.47 -11.94
C ALA A 137 7.08 8.10 -10.53
N LEU A 138 7.47 7.30 -9.53
CA LEU A 138 7.52 7.70 -8.12
C LEU A 138 8.91 8.16 -7.67
N ASP A 139 9.96 7.87 -8.44
CA ASP A 139 11.32 8.35 -8.21
C ASP A 139 11.43 9.82 -8.62
N VAL A 140 11.04 10.69 -7.69
CA VAL A 140 11.13 12.14 -7.86
C VAL A 140 12.47 12.60 -7.28
N THR A 141 13.57 12.15 -7.89
CA THR A 141 14.88 12.83 -7.78
C THR A 141 14.90 14.12 -8.64
N SER A 142 13.74 14.73 -8.91
CA SER A 142 13.64 16.01 -9.59
C SER A 142 12.43 16.80 -9.08
N LEU A 143 12.72 17.79 -8.22
CA LEU A 143 11.85 18.89 -7.75
C LEU A 143 10.84 18.48 -6.65
N VAL A 144 10.90 18.94 -5.39
CA VAL A 144 10.94 20.34 -4.91
C VAL A 144 11.41 20.35 -3.44
N THR A 145 12.52 21.05 -3.16
CA THR A 145 12.78 21.65 -1.85
C THR A 145 11.85 22.85 -1.72
N VAL A 146 10.82 22.78 -0.87
CA VAL A 146 10.08 23.98 -0.47
C VAL A 146 10.93 24.68 0.61
N PRO A 147 11.34 25.95 0.45
CA PRO A 147 11.90 26.70 1.55
C PRO A 147 10.81 26.91 2.60
N ARG A 148 11.06 26.50 3.85
CA ARG A 148 10.29 27.01 4.98
C ARG A 148 10.66 28.49 5.13
N ASN A 149 9.76 29.38 4.73
CA ASN A 149 9.84 30.77 5.13
C ASN A 149 9.44 30.84 6.60
N GLY A 150 10.39 31.22 7.45
CA GLY A 150 10.19 31.79 8.78
C GLY A 150 10.89 33.12 8.83
#